data_AF-A0A7S4AHQ5-F1
#
_entry.id   AF-A0A7S4AHQ5-F1
#
_cell.length_a   1.000
_cell.length_b   1.000
_cell.length_c   1.000
_cell.angle_alpha   90.00
_cell.angle_beta   90.00
_cell.angle_gamma   90.00
#
_symmetry.space_group_name_H-M   'P 1'
#
loop_
_entity.id
_entity.type
_entity.pdbx_description
1 polymer ?
#
loop_
_entity_poly.entity_id
_entity_poly.type
_entity_poly.pdbx_seq_one_letter_code
_entity_poly.pdbx_strand_id
1 'polypeptide(L)'
;MPFGFVSFRSMFLRCSVSFVKTTLSLGVARKRKTCKTSPYHDAFVITAQIVSIFAFLISWFWWVTFFVSTTALILVQIIWCCQESRGAFLATSVVSSVAAITCLFAGIWMLVVWRDANFCLPFLWFVEIDDDDYSNYHDDYSNYHDDYVYSPDYCNEGAWASVAFVDTALWLTVNACMLYFVYGGRHAKWERVWNERNDDDNNDDDDNNNGRDSGPAAAVAEVAALEGASVDAIPLEEDTKAVLANANANANSLPPAVAVAVSTTGSV
;
A
#
# COMPACT_ATOMS: atom_id res chain seq x y z
N MET A 1 27.82 24.14 0.06
CA MET A 1 27.11 25.40 -0.33
C MET A 1 25.63 25.30 0.03
N PRO A 2 24.94 26.33 0.58
CA PRO A 2 23.56 26.21 1.05
C PRO A 2 22.55 26.60 -0.05
N PHE A 3 22.51 25.84 -1.15
CA PHE A 3 21.52 26.06 -2.20
C PHE A 3 20.87 24.72 -2.57
N GLY A 4 19.61 24.52 -2.15
CA GLY A 4 18.78 23.46 -2.73
C GLY A 4 17.66 22.88 -1.86
N PHE A 5 17.80 22.88 -0.54
CA PHE A 5 16.88 22.14 0.34
C PHE A 5 15.45 22.72 0.41
N VAL A 6 15.27 24.01 0.13
CA VAL A 6 13.95 24.66 0.17
C VAL A 6 13.13 24.40 -1.10
N SER A 7 13.78 24.11 -2.24
CA SER A 7 13.07 24.02 -3.52
C SER A 7 12.42 22.65 -3.75
N PHE A 8 13.08 21.55 -3.38
CA PHE A 8 12.55 20.20 -3.62
C PHE A 8 11.42 19.83 -2.66
N ARG A 9 11.55 20.17 -1.36
CA ARG A 9 10.44 20.05 -0.40
C ARG A 9 9.24 20.89 -0.82
N SER A 10 9.45 22.12 -1.29
CA SER A 10 8.40 23.00 -1.83
C SER A 10 7.72 22.41 -3.08
N MET A 11 8.50 21.87 -4.02
CA MET A 11 8.00 21.31 -5.27
C MET A 11 7.22 20.02 -5.03
N PHE A 12 7.66 19.17 -4.10
CA PHE A 12 6.96 17.94 -3.74
C PHE A 12 5.77 18.15 -2.80
N LEU A 13 5.82 19.08 -1.84
CA LEU A 13 4.61 19.51 -1.11
C LEU A 13 3.57 20.09 -2.06
N ARG A 14 3.99 20.86 -3.08
CA ARG A 14 3.10 21.32 -4.15
C ARG A 14 2.60 20.16 -5.01
N CYS A 15 3.42 19.15 -5.28
CA CYS A 15 3.00 17.99 -6.07
C CYS A 15 2.04 17.08 -5.31
N SER A 16 2.25 16.80 -4.02
CA SER A 16 1.33 16.01 -3.18
C SER A 16 0.05 16.78 -2.87
N VAL A 17 0.13 18.09 -2.57
CA VAL A 17 -1.07 18.93 -2.40
C VAL A 17 -1.80 19.08 -3.73
N SER A 18 -1.10 19.21 -4.86
CA SER A 18 -1.74 19.25 -6.18
C SER A 18 -2.28 17.88 -6.57
N PHE A 19 -1.64 16.76 -6.23
CA PHE A 19 -2.15 15.42 -6.53
C PHE A 19 -3.37 15.10 -5.69
N VAL A 20 -3.34 15.40 -4.38
CA VAL A 20 -4.50 15.35 -3.48
C VAL A 20 -5.60 16.28 -3.98
N LYS A 21 -5.27 17.52 -4.40
CA LYS A 21 -6.23 18.46 -4.95
C LYS A 21 -6.76 18.04 -6.32
N THR A 22 -5.98 17.33 -7.13
CA THR A 22 -6.37 16.83 -8.45
C THR A 22 -7.16 15.53 -8.34
N THR A 23 -6.85 14.62 -7.41
CA THR A 23 -7.70 13.46 -7.09
C THR A 23 -9.00 13.89 -6.42
N LEU A 24 -8.96 14.88 -5.52
CA LEU A 24 -10.17 15.55 -5.04
C LEU A 24 -10.91 16.25 -6.18
N SER A 25 -10.22 16.99 -7.07
CA SER A 25 -10.88 17.73 -8.15
C SER A 25 -11.44 16.85 -9.26
N LEU A 26 -10.85 15.68 -9.52
CA LEU A 26 -11.37 14.70 -10.47
C LEU A 26 -12.58 13.92 -9.91
N GLY A 27 -12.73 13.85 -8.58
CA GLY A 27 -13.90 13.27 -7.92
C GLY A 27 -15.06 14.26 -7.64
N VAL A 28 -14.78 15.56 -7.51
CA VAL A 28 -15.71 16.55 -6.90
C VAL A 28 -16.72 17.19 -7.88
N ALA A 29 -16.74 16.82 -9.16
CA ALA A 29 -17.84 17.20 -10.07
C ALA A 29 -19.11 16.33 -9.92
N ARG A 30 -19.17 15.39 -8.96
CA ARG A 30 -20.42 14.71 -8.59
C ARG A 30 -21.15 15.51 -7.51
N LYS A 31 -22.42 15.88 -7.78
CA LYS A 31 -23.37 16.47 -6.81
C LYS A 31 -23.15 15.84 -5.42
N ARG A 32 -22.81 16.66 -4.43
CA ARG A 32 -22.61 16.26 -3.03
C ARG A 32 -23.92 15.66 -2.50
N LYS A 33 -24.11 14.37 -2.68
CA LYS A 33 -24.97 13.59 -1.79
C LYS A 33 -24.22 13.53 -0.47
N THR A 34 -24.81 14.08 0.58
CA THR A 34 -24.29 14.04 1.94
C THR A 34 -23.83 12.61 2.24
N CYS A 35 -22.55 12.41 2.59
CA CYS A 35 -22.04 11.08 2.90
C CYS A 35 -22.83 10.54 4.10
N LYS A 36 -23.72 9.57 3.87
CA LYS A 36 -24.36 8.81 4.94
C LYS A 36 -23.26 7.92 5.55
N THR A 37 -22.79 8.29 6.73
CA THR A 37 -21.71 7.64 7.47
C THR A 37 -22.19 6.32 8.05
N SER A 38 -22.18 5.26 7.25
CA SER A 38 -22.22 3.90 7.78
C SER A 38 -20.89 3.22 7.42
N PRO A 39 -20.01 2.96 8.41
CA PRO A 39 -18.72 2.33 8.14
C PRO A 39 -18.90 0.93 7.59
N TYR A 40 -18.01 0.51 6.68
CA TYR A 40 -18.00 -0.86 6.16
C TYR A 40 -17.73 -1.85 7.30
N HIS A 41 -18.68 -2.77 7.52
CA HIS A 41 -18.57 -3.85 8.52
C HIS A 41 -17.94 -5.15 7.96
N ASP A 42 -17.23 -5.08 6.84
CA ASP A 42 -16.56 -6.26 6.27
C ASP A 42 -15.16 -6.43 6.90
N ALA A 43 -14.88 -7.64 7.38
CA ALA A 43 -13.63 -7.99 8.03
C ALA A 43 -12.40 -7.69 7.16
N PHE A 44 -12.46 -7.89 5.84
CA PHE A 44 -11.32 -7.65 4.94
C PHE A 44 -10.98 -6.16 4.82
N VAL A 45 -12.00 -5.29 4.83
CA VAL A 45 -11.80 -3.83 4.78
C VAL A 45 -11.18 -3.34 6.09
N ILE A 46 -11.65 -3.87 7.23
CA ILE A 46 -11.08 -3.56 8.54
C ILE A 46 -9.63 -4.06 8.64
N THR A 47 -9.35 -5.29 8.18
CA THR A 47 -7.97 -5.82 8.14
C THR A 47 -7.08 -4.95 7.25
N ALA A 48 -7.54 -4.57 6.05
CA ALA A 48 -6.77 -3.70 5.15
C ALA A 48 -6.44 -2.36 5.81
N GLN A 49 -7.36 -1.78 6.58
CA GLN A 49 -7.11 -0.55 7.32
C GLN A 49 -6.04 -0.74 8.39
N ILE A 50 -6.16 -1.76 9.24
CA ILE A 50 -5.20 -2.04 10.31
C ILE A 50 -3.80 -2.28 9.72
N VAL A 51 -3.71 -3.11 8.67
CA VAL A 51 -2.44 -3.40 7.98
C VAL A 51 -1.85 -2.15 7.34
N SER A 52 -2.67 -1.26 6.77
CA SER A 52 -2.18 0.00 6.18
C SER A 52 -1.56 0.95 7.21
N ILE A 53 -2.06 0.95 8.46
CA ILE A 53 -1.48 1.73 9.56
C ILE A 53 -0.10 1.17 9.92
N PHE A 54 0.03 -0.15 10.04
CA PHE A 54 1.34 -0.78 10.31
C PHE A 54 2.34 -0.54 9.18
N ALA A 55 1.92 -0.67 7.92
CA ALA A 55 2.74 -0.35 6.75
C ALA A 55 3.24 1.10 6.81
N PHE A 56 2.34 2.04 7.08
CA PHE A 56 2.70 3.45 7.22
C PHE A 56 3.72 3.71 8.33
N LEU A 57 3.55 3.10 9.52
CA LEU A 57 4.50 3.26 10.62
C LEU A 57 5.90 2.75 10.27
N ILE A 58 6.00 1.69 9.47
CA ILE A 58 7.27 1.15 8.99
C ILE A 58 7.85 2.04 7.89
N SER A 59 7.02 2.62 7.02
CA SER A 59 7.48 3.46 5.90
C SER A 59 8.18 4.77 6.31
N TRP A 60 8.08 5.19 7.59
CA TRP A 60 8.73 6.37 8.16
C TRP A 60 10.26 6.39 7.99
N PHE A 61 10.90 5.22 7.90
CA PHE A 61 12.36 5.12 7.83
C PHE A 61 12.97 5.74 6.56
N TRP A 62 12.19 5.88 5.48
CA TRP A 62 12.68 6.48 4.24
C TRP A 62 11.66 7.47 3.68
N TRP A 63 12.12 8.68 3.32
CA TRP A 63 11.22 9.80 3.03
C TRP A 63 10.36 9.58 1.78
N VAL A 64 10.90 8.91 0.74
CA VAL A 64 10.16 8.65 -0.50
C VAL A 64 8.99 7.70 -0.22
N THR A 65 9.26 6.56 0.44
CA THR A 65 8.22 5.61 0.84
C THR A 65 7.25 6.24 1.82
N PHE A 66 7.71 7.08 2.75
CA PHE A 66 6.83 7.81 3.66
C PHE A 66 5.76 8.61 2.91
N PHE A 67 6.10 9.37 1.86
CA PHE A 67 5.11 10.15 1.10
C PHE A 67 4.16 9.28 0.29
N VAL A 68 4.68 8.24 -0.36
CA VAL A 68 3.86 7.30 -1.15
C VAL A 68 2.89 6.56 -0.23
N SER A 69 3.37 6.04 0.90
CA SER A 69 2.60 5.37 1.94
C SER A 69 1.59 6.30 2.62
N THR A 70 1.93 7.57 2.85
CA THR A 70 0.97 8.57 3.35
C THR A 70 -0.19 8.74 2.38
N THR A 71 0.09 8.86 1.09
CA THR A 71 -0.94 9.03 0.05
C THR A 71 -1.85 7.81 -0.02
N ALA A 72 -1.25 6.61 -0.02
CA ALA A 72 -1.99 5.36 0.00
C ALA A 72 -2.85 5.21 1.26
N LEU A 73 -2.32 5.55 2.45
CA LEU A 73 -3.08 5.54 3.70
C LEU A 73 -4.27 6.48 3.62
N ILE A 74 -4.10 7.72 3.16
CA ILE A 74 -5.20 8.70 3.03
C ILE A 74 -6.32 8.13 2.15
N LEU A 75 -5.99 7.51 1.02
CA LEU A 75 -6.98 6.90 0.14
C LEU A 75 -7.73 5.74 0.81
N VAL A 76 -7.03 4.89 1.56
CA VAL A 76 -7.66 3.80 2.33
C VAL A 76 -8.60 4.37 3.41
N GLN A 77 -8.22 5.44 4.10
CA GLN A 77 -9.09 6.08 5.10
C GLN A 77 -10.32 6.75 4.46
N ILE A 78 -10.18 7.37 3.28
CA ILE A 78 -11.30 7.97 2.55
C ILE A 78 -12.33 6.89 2.18
N ILE A 79 -11.88 5.73 1.69
CA ILE A 79 -12.77 4.60 1.36
C ILE A 79 -13.54 4.10 2.58
N TRP A 80 -12.94 4.18 3.77
CA TRP A 80 -13.60 3.73 4.99
C TRP A 80 -14.64 4.72 5.51
N CYS A 81 -14.33 6.02 5.44
CA CYS A 81 -15.22 7.09 5.88
C CYS A 81 -16.37 7.35 4.90
N CYS A 82 -16.11 7.19 3.60
CA CYS A 82 -17.05 7.47 2.54
C CYS A 82 -17.31 6.19 1.75
N GLN A 83 -18.59 5.82 1.65
CA GLN A 83 -19.01 4.73 0.79
C GLN A 83 -18.75 5.10 -0.67
N GLU A 84 -17.62 4.63 -1.18
CA GLU A 84 -17.10 4.95 -2.50
C GLU A 84 -17.57 3.95 -3.56
N SER A 85 -17.46 4.34 -4.83
CA SER A 85 -17.79 3.49 -5.97
C SER A 85 -16.72 2.42 -6.21
N ARG A 86 -17.06 1.33 -6.92
CA ARG A 86 -16.09 0.30 -7.32
C ARG A 86 -14.81 0.84 -7.97
N GLY A 87 -14.96 1.94 -8.72
CA GLY A 87 -13.84 2.61 -9.37
C GLY A 87 -12.80 3.15 -8.39
N ALA A 88 -13.19 3.64 -7.22
CA ALA A 88 -12.26 4.14 -6.22
C ALA A 88 -11.53 3.02 -5.48
N PHE A 89 -12.19 1.89 -5.22
CA PHE A 89 -11.49 0.70 -4.72
C PHE A 89 -10.40 0.23 -5.69
N LEU A 90 -10.70 0.22 -6.99
CA LEU A 90 -9.70 -0.11 -8.02
C LEU A 90 -8.57 0.92 -8.08
N ALA A 91 -8.88 2.22 -7.99
CA ALA A 91 -7.87 3.28 -7.95
C ALA A 91 -6.93 3.12 -6.73
N THR A 92 -7.47 2.85 -5.54
CA THR A 92 -6.67 2.62 -4.33
C THR A 92 -5.84 1.34 -4.43
N SER A 93 -6.36 0.28 -5.05
CA SER A 93 -5.59 -0.93 -5.35
C SER A 93 -4.39 -0.63 -6.25
N VAL A 94 -4.56 0.19 -7.30
CA VAL A 94 -3.45 0.63 -8.16
C VAL A 94 -2.42 1.43 -7.35
N VAL A 95 -2.86 2.36 -6.49
CA VAL A 95 -1.93 3.16 -5.67
C VAL A 95 -1.17 2.30 -4.67
N SER A 96 -1.83 1.34 -4.00
CA SER A 96 -1.18 0.38 -3.11
C SER A 96 -0.18 -0.51 -3.85
N SER A 97 -0.48 -0.88 -5.10
CA SER A 97 0.46 -1.64 -5.95
C SER A 97 1.71 -0.82 -6.28
N VAL A 98 1.54 0.47 -6.61
CA VAL A 98 2.66 1.40 -6.85
C VAL A 98 3.49 1.59 -5.57
N ALA A 99 2.85 1.67 -4.40
CA ALA A 99 3.54 1.72 -3.12
C ALA A 99 4.39 0.46 -2.90
N ALA A 100 3.82 -0.72 -3.09
CA ALA A 100 4.55 -1.99 -2.97
C ALA A 100 5.76 -2.07 -3.91
N ILE A 101 5.59 -1.73 -5.19
CA ILE A 101 6.68 -1.74 -6.18
C ILE A 101 7.79 -0.75 -5.79
N THR A 102 7.41 0.43 -5.29
CA THR A 102 8.37 1.44 -4.84
C THR A 102 9.18 0.95 -3.63
N CYS A 103 8.52 0.30 -2.67
CA CYS A 103 9.19 -0.30 -1.51
C CYS A 103 10.14 -1.44 -1.92
N LEU A 104 9.71 -2.27 -2.88
CA LEU A 104 10.53 -3.36 -3.41
C LEU A 104 11.79 -2.83 -4.08
N PHE A 105 11.64 -1.81 -4.94
CA PHE A 105 12.76 -1.16 -5.60
C PHE A 105 13.72 -0.51 -4.59
N ALA A 106 13.18 0.12 -3.54
CA ALA A 106 13.98 0.70 -2.47
C ALA A 106 14.83 -0.35 -1.73
N GLY A 107 14.23 -1.50 -1.39
CA GLY A 107 14.96 -2.61 -0.75
C GLY A 107 16.08 -3.15 -1.64
N ILE A 108 15.81 -3.35 -2.94
CA ILE A 108 16.84 -3.79 -3.90
C ILE A 108 17.92 -2.72 -4.05
N TRP A 109 17.55 -1.44 -4.14
CA TRP A 109 18.48 -0.33 -4.25
C TRP A 109 19.42 -0.26 -3.05
N MET A 110 18.91 -0.42 -1.83
CA MET A 110 19.73 -0.47 -0.61
C MET A 110 20.74 -1.63 -0.68
N LEU A 111 20.34 -2.82 -1.13
CA LEU A 111 21.25 -3.97 -1.24
C LEU A 111 22.35 -3.79 -2.29
N VAL A 112 22.07 -3.09 -3.39
CA VAL A 112 23.03 -2.93 -4.49
C VAL A 112 23.95 -1.74 -4.27
N VAL A 113 23.40 -0.61 -3.85
CA VAL A 113 24.14 0.66 -3.77
C VAL A 113 24.87 0.82 -2.44
N TRP A 114 24.35 0.25 -1.34
CA TRP A 114 25.01 0.36 -0.04
C TRP A 114 26.04 -0.71 0.24
N ARG A 115 26.16 -1.73 -0.63
CA ARG A 115 27.14 -2.82 -0.48
C ARG A 115 28.57 -2.32 -0.24
N ASP A 116 28.95 -1.22 -0.88
CA ASP A 116 30.30 -0.65 -0.81
C ASP A 116 30.37 0.66 0.00
N ALA A 117 29.29 1.05 0.68
CA ALA A 117 29.21 2.32 1.39
C ALA A 117 29.69 2.20 2.85
N ASN A 118 30.62 3.07 3.26
CA ASN A 118 31.16 3.10 4.62
C ASN A 118 30.19 3.68 5.67
N PHE A 119 29.16 4.43 5.25
CA PHE A 119 28.16 5.02 6.13
C PHE A 119 26.76 4.92 5.53
N CYS A 120 25.80 4.44 6.33
CA CYS A 120 24.41 4.35 5.94
C CYS A 120 23.53 5.24 6.82
N LEU A 121 23.10 6.35 6.25
CA LEU A 121 22.17 7.26 6.90
C LEU A 121 20.90 7.32 6.05
N PRO A 122 19.87 6.49 6.34
CA PRO A 122 18.64 6.42 5.54
C PRO A 122 17.90 7.77 5.42
N PHE A 123 18.17 8.70 6.34
CA PHE A 123 17.56 10.02 6.40
C PHE A 123 18.32 11.11 5.60
N LEU A 124 19.56 10.87 5.20
CA LEU A 124 20.38 11.84 4.47
C LEU A 124 20.35 11.53 2.97
N TRP A 125 19.62 12.36 2.22
CA TRP A 125 19.50 12.21 0.76
C TRP A 125 20.78 12.61 0.01
N PHE A 126 21.71 13.28 0.70
CA PHE A 126 23.02 13.65 0.19
C PHE A 126 24.02 13.35 1.29
N VAL A 127 24.77 12.27 1.14
CA VAL A 127 26.14 12.29 1.65
C VAL A 127 26.85 13.14 0.62
N GLU A 128 27.08 14.41 0.94
CA GLU A 128 28.08 15.21 0.23
C GLU A 128 29.38 14.47 0.53
N ILE A 129 29.72 13.52 -0.34
CA ILE A 129 31.03 12.88 -0.33
C ILE A 129 31.93 13.99 -0.87
N ASP A 130 32.32 14.90 0.02
CA ASP A 130 33.45 15.79 -0.22
C ASP A 130 34.67 14.84 -0.28
N ASP A 131 34.91 14.29 -1.46
CA ASP A 131 36.16 13.61 -1.85
C ASP A 131 37.32 14.61 -1.98
N ASP A 132 37.05 15.88 -1.65
CA ASP A 132 37.96 17.00 -1.84
C ASP A 132 38.91 17.12 -0.63
N ASP A 133 40.01 16.38 -0.74
CA ASP A 133 41.35 16.91 -0.42
C ASP A 133 41.93 16.69 1.00
N TYR A 134 41.74 15.49 1.58
CA TYR A 134 42.55 15.06 2.74
C TYR A 134 43.89 14.40 2.34
N SER A 135 44.50 14.87 1.24
CA SER A 135 45.74 14.28 0.70
C SER A 135 47.02 15.04 1.05
N ASN A 136 46.95 16.17 1.77
CA ASN A 136 48.10 17.07 1.88
C ASN A 136 48.38 17.64 3.28
N TYR A 137 48.21 16.84 4.33
CA TYR A 137 48.82 17.12 5.64
C TYR A 137 49.53 15.87 6.19
N HIS A 138 50.40 15.32 5.36
CA HIS A 138 51.50 14.50 5.82
C HIS A 138 52.59 15.49 6.21
N ASP A 139 52.81 15.69 7.52
CA ASP A 139 54.16 15.88 8.03
C ASP A 139 54.17 15.66 9.54
N ASP A 140 54.88 14.60 9.91
CA ASP A 140 55.54 14.37 11.19
C ASP A 140 54.77 14.77 12.44
N TYR A 141 53.97 13.87 13.02
CA TYR A 141 54.11 13.60 14.46
C TYR A 141 53.41 12.33 14.94
N SER A 142 54.14 11.62 15.79
CA SER A 142 53.71 10.61 16.76
C SER A 142 53.22 9.24 16.25
N ASN A 143 54.24 8.41 16.06
CA ASN A 143 54.33 7.01 16.49
C ASN A 143 53.75 6.79 17.92
N TYR A 144 52.42 6.76 18.07
CA TYR A 144 51.74 6.24 19.25
C TYR A 144 50.76 5.16 18.82
N HIS A 145 51.13 3.92 19.13
CA HIS A 145 50.29 2.74 19.10
C HIS A 145 48.93 3.02 19.72
N ASP A 146 47.88 3.05 18.90
CA ASP A 146 46.54 2.73 19.35
C ASP A 146 45.94 1.72 18.38
N ASP A 147 46.01 0.44 18.78
CA ASP A 147 45.29 -0.70 18.20
C ASP A 147 43.78 -0.58 18.45
N TYR A 148 43.22 0.63 18.32
CA TYR A 148 41.79 0.77 18.08
C TYR A 148 41.56 0.30 16.65
N VAL A 149 41.41 -1.03 16.53
CA VAL A 149 40.74 -1.69 15.41
C VAL A 149 39.36 -1.04 15.34
N TYR A 150 39.29 0.07 14.62
CA TYR A 150 38.07 0.74 14.23
C TYR A 150 37.37 -0.29 13.36
N SER A 151 36.55 -1.11 14.01
CA SER A 151 35.70 -2.07 13.31
C SER A 151 34.82 -1.19 12.45
N PRO A 152 34.98 -1.19 11.12
CA PRO A 152 34.14 -0.36 10.28
C PRO A 152 32.72 -0.77 10.62
N ASP A 153 31.93 0.18 11.13
CA ASP A 153 30.55 -0.07 11.50
C ASP A 153 29.85 -0.52 10.22
N TYR A 154 29.76 -1.84 10.05
CA TYR A 154 29.12 -2.47 8.91
C TYR A 154 27.69 -1.97 8.92
N CYS A 155 27.41 -1.12 7.95
CA CYS A 155 26.05 -0.75 7.63
C CYS A 155 25.21 -2.02 7.61
N ASN A 156 24.17 -2.08 8.46
CA ASN A 156 23.30 -3.23 8.49
C ASN A 156 22.30 -3.16 7.32
N GLU A 157 22.85 -3.20 6.10
CA GLU A 157 22.15 -3.19 4.82
C GLU A 157 21.05 -4.24 4.77
N GLY A 158 21.33 -5.42 5.33
CA GLY A 158 20.38 -6.52 5.46
C GLY A 158 19.18 -6.12 6.32
N ALA A 159 19.39 -5.46 7.46
CA ALA A 159 18.30 -4.98 8.30
C ALA A 159 17.44 -3.95 7.56
N TRP A 160 18.03 -2.96 6.89
CA TRP A 160 17.28 -1.93 6.17
C TRP A 160 16.51 -2.49 4.97
N ALA A 161 17.12 -3.37 4.19
CA ALA A 161 16.44 -4.08 3.10
C ALA A 161 15.30 -4.96 3.62
N SER A 162 15.49 -5.64 4.76
CA SER A 162 14.45 -6.47 5.38
C SER A 162 13.20 -5.64 5.73
N VAL A 163 13.39 -4.42 6.25
CA VAL A 163 12.32 -3.50 6.59
C VAL A 163 11.53 -3.08 5.34
N ALA A 164 12.23 -2.77 4.24
CA ALA A 164 11.59 -2.44 2.97
C ALA A 164 10.80 -3.62 2.35
N PHE A 165 11.29 -4.85 2.50
CA PHE A 165 10.58 -6.05 2.06
C PHE A 165 9.34 -6.35 2.92
N VAL A 166 9.42 -6.13 4.23
CA VAL A 166 8.25 -6.22 5.11
C VAL A 166 7.19 -5.20 4.72
N ASP A 167 7.58 -3.94 4.46
CA ASP A 167 6.64 -2.91 4.01
C ASP A 167 6.01 -3.27 2.66
N THR A 168 6.80 -3.81 1.74
CA THR A 168 6.31 -4.35 0.45
C THR A 168 5.24 -5.42 0.66
N ALA A 169 5.49 -6.39 1.56
CA ALA A 169 4.56 -7.46 1.85
C ALA A 169 3.25 -6.94 2.47
N LEU A 170 3.33 -5.92 3.33
CA LEU A 170 2.16 -5.29 3.94
C LEU A 170 1.32 -4.56 2.88
N TRP A 171 1.93 -3.78 1.98
CA TRP A 171 1.21 -3.12 0.90
C TRP A 171 0.59 -4.10 -0.10
N LEU A 172 1.28 -5.20 -0.41
CA LEU A 172 0.70 -6.28 -1.21
C LEU A 172 -0.47 -6.94 -0.50
N THR A 173 -0.41 -7.10 0.82
CA THR A 173 -1.52 -7.65 1.63
C THR A 173 -2.73 -6.72 1.58
N VAL A 174 -2.54 -5.40 1.77
CA VAL A 174 -3.60 -4.39 1.63
C VAL A 174 -4.22 -4.46 0.23
N ASN A 175 -3.39 -4.53 -0.81
CA ASN A 175 -3.84 -4.64 -2.18
C ASN A 175 -4.66 -5.91 -2.43
N ALA A 176 -4.17 -7.06 -1.95
CA ALA A 176 -4.84 -8.34 -2.07
C ALA A 176 -6.20 -8.35 -1.36
N CYS A 177 -6.29 -7.80 -0.14
CA CYS A 177 -7.56 -7.66 0.58
C CYS A 177 -8.56 -6.79 -0.19
N MET A 178 -8.11 -5.66 -0.75
CA MET A 178 -8.96 -4.76 -1.54
C MET A 178 -9.45 -5.41 -2.83
N LEU A 179 -8.56 -6.07 -3.58
CA LEU A 179 -8.94 -6.79 -4.80
C LEU A 179 -9.88 -7.96 -4.51
N TYR A 180 -9.62 -8.71 -3.44
CA TYR A 180 -10.48 -9.81 -3.01
C TYR A 180 -11.89 -9.30 -2.65
N PHE A 181 -12.01 -8.16 -1.98
CA PHE A 181 -13.29 -7.53 -1.67
C PHE A 181 -14.05 -7.10 -2.94
N VAL A 182 -13.36 -6.52 -3.93
CA VAL A 182 -13.95 -6.06 -5.20
C VAL A 182 -14.37 -7.23 -6.07
N TYR A 183 -13.47 -8.19 -6.32
CA TYR A 183 -13.71 -9.33 -7.20
C TYR A 183 -14.62 -10.40 -6.57
N GLY A 184 -14.63 -10.53 -5.25
CA GLY A 184 -15.49 -11.46 -4.54
C GLY A 184 -16.99 -11.10 -4.58
N GLY A 185 -17.40 -10.06 -5.32
CA GLY A 185 -18.79 -9.65 -5.46
C GLY A 185 -19.42 -9.08 -4.18
N ARG A 186 -18.68 -9.04 -3.06
CA ARG A 186 -19.15 -8.54 -1.76
C ARG A 186 -19.56 -7.08 -1.85
N HIS A 187 -18.82 -6.29 -2.62
CA HIS A 187 -19.19 -4.92 -2.93
C HIS A 187 -20.58 -4.83 -3.59
N ALA A 188 -20.90 -5.73 -4.52
CA ALA A 188 -22.20 -5.73 -5.21
C ALA A 188 -23.36 -6.06 -4.26
N LYS A 189 -23.14 -7.00 -3.32
CA LYS A 189 -24.12 -7.35 -2.29
C LYS A 189 -24.41 -6.14 -1.39
N TRP A 190 -23.37 -5.44 -0.94
CA TRP A 190 -23.51 -4.24 -0.12
C TRP A 190 -24.21 -3.08 -0.84
N GLU A 191 -23.91 -2.89 -2.13
CA GLU A 191 -24.53 -1.85 -2.97
C GLU A 191 -26.04 -2.08 -3.12
N ARG A 192 -26.51 -3.33 -3.20
CA ARG A 192 -27.95 -3.67 -3.23
C ARG A 192 -28.66 -3.32 -1.93
N VAL A 193 -28.14 -3.81 -0.80
CA VAL A 193 -28.72 -3.54 0.53
C VAL A 193 -28.82 -2.04 0.80
N TRP A 194 -27.89 -1.26 0.26
CA TRP A 194 -27.89 0.19 0.42
C TRP A 194 -28.91 0.89 -0.49
N ASN A 195 -29.08 0.43 -1.73
CA ASN A 195 -30.11 0.95 -2.62
C ASN A 195 -31.51 0.67 -2.04
N GLU A 196 -31.76 -0.53 -1.52
CA GLU A 196 -33.02 -0.91 -0.87
C GLU A 196 -33.36 0.03 0.30
N ARG A 197 -32.42 0.30 1.22
CA ARG A 197 -32.67 1.24 2.34
C ARG A 197 -32.91 2.69 1.91
N ASN A 198 -32.36 3.12 0.78
CA ASN A 198 -32.59 4.49 0.31
C ASN A 198 -33.93 4.64 -0.41
N ASP A 199 -34.46 3.57 -1.00
CA ASP A 199 -35.79 3.60 -1.62
C ASP A 199 -36.88 3.66 -0.54
N ASP A 200 -36.67 3.00 0.61
CA ASP A 200 -37.57 3.07 1.76
C ASP A 200 -37.66 4.51 2.33
N ASP A 201 -36.52 5.18 2.53
CA ASP A 201 -36.48 6.55 3.09
C ASP A 201 -37.19 7.60 2.19
N ASN A 202 -37.31 7.37 0.87
CA ASN A 202 -37.97 8.31 -0.04
C ASN A 202 -39.49 8.11 -0.11
N ASN A 203 -40.01 6.93 0.27
CA ASN A 203 -41.45 6.65 0.19
C ASN A 203 -42.24 7.21 1.39
N ASP A 204 -41.57 7.50 2.52
CA ASP A 204 -42.23 8.01 3.73
C ASP A 204 -42.70 9.48 3.61
N ASP A 205 -42.25 10.23 2.61
CA ASP A 205 -42.62 11.65 2.44
C ASP A 205 -43.94 11.87 1.67
N ASP A 206 -44.50 10.86 1.01
CA ASP A 206 -45.72 11.02 0.18
C ASP A 206 -47.05 10.68 0.91
N ASP A 207 -47.03 10.06 2.09
CA ASP A 207 -48.26 9.63 2.80
C ASP A 207 -48.85 10.68 3.76
N ASN A 208 -48.25 11.86 3.89
CA ASN A 208 -48.66 12.83 4.91
C ASN A 208 -49.78 13.81 4.49
N ASN A 209 -50.65 13.42 3.54
CA ASN A 209 -51.79 14.26 3.14
C ASN A 209 -53.18 13.61 3.24
N ASN A 210 -53.33 12.43 3.86
CA ASN A 210 -54.64 11.93 4.29
C ASN A 210 -54.49 11.11 5.58
N GLY A 211 -54.73 11.75 6.72
CA GLY A 211 -54.44 11.16 8.02
C GLY A 211 -55.32 10.01 8.47
N ARG A 212 -54.82 9.25 9.46
CA ARG A 212 -55.56 8.80 10.66
C ARG A 212 -54.69 7.92 11.56
N ASP A 213 -54.87 8.16 12.85
CA ASP A 213 -54.64 7.34 14.04
C ASP A 213 -54.28 5.84 13.89
N SER A 214 -53.54 5.36 14.92
CA SER A 214 -53.25 3.97 15.36
C SER A 214 -51.92 3.43 14.83
N GLY A 215 -50.84 3.26 15.59
CA GLY A 215 -50.70 2.56 16.87
C GLY A 215 -49.50 1.58 16.75
N PRO A 216 -48.59 1.46 17.73
CA PRO A 216 -47.26 0.87 17.53
C PRO A 216 -47.12 -0.60 18.00
N ALA A 217 -45.95 -1.17 17.70
CA ALA A 217 -45.31 -2.33 18.33
C ALA A 217 -45.43 -3.68 17.61
N ALA A 218 -44.40 -4.04 16.82
CA ALA A 218 -43.71 -5.34 16.85
C ALA A 218 -42.84 -5.53 15.59
N ALA A 219 -41.58 -5.09 15.59
CA ALA A 219 -40.58 -5.57 14.63
C ALA A 219 -39.15 -5.14 15.01
N VAL A 220 -38.65 -5.56 16.18
CA VAL A 220 -37.21 -5.45 16.49
C VAL A 220 -36.75 -6.72 17.20
N ALA A 221 -36.71 -7.84 16.46
CA ALA A 221 -36.16 -9.09 16.97
C ALA A 221 -35.77 -10.09 15.86
N GLU A 222 -35.08 -9.67 14.79
CA GLU A 222 -34.60 -10.66 13.81
C GLU A 222 -33.38 -10.21 12.96
N VAL A 223 -32.28 -9.76 13.59
CA VAL A 223 -31.01 -9.56 12.86
C VAL A 223 -29.76 -9.98 13.66
N ALA A 224 -29.87 -10.99 14.52
CA ALA A 224 -28.76 -11.46 15.36
C ALA A 224 -28.27 -12.90 15.04
N ALA A 225 -28.63 -13.48 13.88
CA ALA A 225 -28.38 -14.89 13.60
C ALA A 225 -27.54 -15.17 12.33
N LEU A 226 -26.49 -14.38 12.07
CA LEU A 226 -25.53 -14.63 10.98
C LEU A 226 -24.06 -14.43 11.43
N GLU A 227 -23.69 -15.00 12.57
CA GLU A 227 -22.29 -15.31 12.90
C GLU A 227 -22.13 -16.82 12.90
N GLY A 228 -21.63 -17.38 11.80
CA GLY A 228 -21.44 -18.82 11.68
C GLY A 228 -21.38 -19.34 10.24
N ALA A 229 -20.69 -18.64 9.34
CA ALA A 229 -20.28 -19.23 8.07
C ALA A 229 -18.79 -19.58 8.18
N SER A 230 -18.53 -20.88 8.34
CA SER A 230 -17.24 -21.49 8.08
C SER A 230 -16.72 -21.02 6.73
N VAL A 231 -15.43 -20.76 6.68
CA VAL A 231 -14.66 -20.57 5.44
C VAL A 231 -14.59 -21.94 4.75
N ASP A 232 -15.71 -22.37 4.18
CA ASP A 232 -15.72 -23.45 3.21
C ASP A 232 -15.19 -22.90 1.89
N ALA A 233 -14.26 -23.67 1.34
CA ALA A 233 -13.46 -23.36 0.18
C ALA A 233 -14.30 -22.74 -0.94
N ILE A 234 -13.96 -21.49 -1.29
CA ILE A 234 -14.44 -20.89 -2.54
C ILE A 234 -13.89 -21.77 -3.66
N PRO A 235 -14.74 -22.41 -4.48
CA PRO A 235 -14.27 -23.05 -5.68
C PRO A 235 -13.75 -21.91 -6.56
N LEU A 236 -12.42 -21.88 -6.75
CA LEU A 236 -11.79 -21.07 -7.79
C LEU A 236 -12.46 -21.45 -9.11
N GLU A 237 -13.35 -20.57 -9.53
CA GLU A 237 -14.18 -20.67 -10.72
C GLU A 237 -13.29 -20.85 -11.96
N GLU A 238 -13.81 -21.62 -12.91
CA GLU A 238 -13.15 -22.32 -14.02
C GLU A 238 -12.33 -21.44 -14.99
N ASP A 239 -12.38 -20.13 -14.86
CA ASP A 239 -11.76 -19.17 -15.78
C ASP A 239 -10.23 -19.10 -15.68
N THR A 240 -9.64 -19.54 -14.56
CA THR A 240 -8.17 -19.64 -14.45
C THR A 240 -7.59 -20.85 -15.20
N LYS A 241 -8.39 -21.90 -15.44
CA LYS A 241 -7.94 -23.06 -16.24
C LYS A 241 -7.82 -22.73 -17.73
N ALA A 242 -8.66 -21.84 -18.26
CA ALA A 242 -8.54 -21.39 -19.65
C ALA A 242 -7.27 -20.56 -19.89
N VAL A 243 -6.88 -19.72 -18.91
CA VAL A 243 -5.65 -18.93 -18.99
C VAL A 243 -4.40 -19.79 -18.82
N LEU A 244 -4.40 -20.79 -17.92
CA LEU A 244 -3.28 -21.74 -17.81
C LEU A 244 -3.18 -22.72 -18.99
N ALA A 245 -4.30 -23.15 -19.58
CA ALA A 245 -4.29 -24.02 -20.76
C ALA A 245 -3.69 -23.30 -21.99
N ASN A 246 -3.91 -21.98 -22.11
CA ASN A 246 -3.35 -21.19 -23.21
C ASN A 246 -1.84 -20.88 -23.01
N ALA A 247 -1.37 -20.78 -21.76
CA ALA A 247 0.05 -20.63 -21.47
C ALA A 247 0.84 -21.92 -21.79
N ASN A 248 0.24 -23.09 -21.59
CA ASN A 248 0.91 -24.38 -21.84
C ASN A 248 0.98 -24.75 -23.33
N ALA A 249 0.12 -24.18 -24.18
CA ALA A 249 0.19 -24.34 -25.63
C ALA A 249 1.38 -23.58 -26.25
N ASN A 250 1.93 -22.57 -25.57
CA ASN A 250 2.99 -21.72 -26.08
C ASN A 250 4.41 -22.10 -25.59
N ALA A 251 4.53 -23.11 -24.71
CA ALA A 251 5.82 -23.61 -24.23
C ALA A 251 6.49 -24.62 -25.19
N ASN A 252 5.77 -25.11 -26.21
CA ASN A 252 6.27 -26.11 -27.15
C ASN A 252 6.88 -25.52 -28.45
N SER A 253 7.03 -24.19 -28.55
CA SER A 253 7.58 -23.53 -29.75
C SER A 253 8.99 -22.94 -29.57
N LEU A 254 9.64 -23.16 -28.42
CA LEU A 254 11.02 -22.68 -28.20
C LEU A 254 12.06 -23.70 -28.68
N PRO A 255 13.05 -23.27 -29.48
CA PRO A 255 14.14 -24.14 -29.94
C PRO A 255 15.05 -24.56 -28.76
N PRO A 256 15.62 -25.78 -28.81
CA PRO A 256 16.50 -26.28 -27.76
C PRO A 256 17.89 -25.66 -27.88
N ALA A 257 18.23 -24.70 -27.03
CA ALA A 257 19.63 -24.35 -26.81
C ALA A 257 19.86 -23.72 -25.43
N VAL A 258 20.98 -24.13 -24.83
CA VAL A 258 21.63 -23.62 -23.61
C VAL A 258 21.20 -24.32 -22.31
N ALA A 259 21.70 -25.54 -22.15
CA ALA A 259 21.91 -26.16 -20.84
C ALA A 259 22.99 -25.37 -20.07
N VAL A 260 22.59 -24.60 -19.06
CA VAL A 260 23.52 -24.03 -18.07
C VAL A 260 23.72 -25.07 -16.97
N ALA A 261 24.92 -25.66 -16.93
CA ALA A 261 25.34 -26.53 -15.85
C ALA A 261 25.56 -25.69 -14.58
N VAL A 262 24.68 -25.84 -13.59
CA VAL A 262 24.89 -25.32 -12.23
C VAL A 262 25.77 -26.32 -11.48
N SER A 263 27.04 -25.98 -11.34
CA SER A 263 28.01 -26.69 -10.49
C SER A 263 27.83 -26.21 -9.05
N THR A 264 27.23 -27.06 -8.21
CA THR A 264 27.23 -26.90 -6.75
C THR A 264 28.61 -27.27 -6.21
N THR A 265 29.44 -26.28 -5.89
CA THR A 265 30.61 -26.46 -5.02
C THR A 265 30.20 -26.11 -3.59
N GLY A 266 30.19 -27.12 -2.73
CA GLY A 266 30.24 -26.93 -1.28
C GLY A 266 31.69 -26.85 -0.80
N SER A 267 31.92 -26.05 0.25
CA SER A 267 33.05 -26.14 1.18
C SER A 267 32.47 -25.85 2.57
N VAL A 268 32.45 -26.84 3.48
CA VAL A 268 33.44 -27.10 4.56
C VAL A 268 33.67 -25.87 5.43
#